data_AF-A0A4P5V1L2-F1
#
_entry.id   AF-A0A4P5V1L2-F1
#
_cell.length_a   1.000
_cell.length_b   1.000
_cell.length_c   1.000
_cell.angle_alpha   90.00
_cell.angle_beta   90.00
_cell.angle_gamma   90.00
#
_symmetry.space_group_name_H-M   'P 1'
#
loop_
_entity.id
_entity.type
_entity.pdbx_description
1 polymer ?
#
loop_
_entity_poly.entity_id
_entity_poly.type
_entity_poly.pdbx_seq_one_letter_code
_entity_poly.pdbx_strand_id
1 'polypeptide(L)'
;MRLRAPLAGAWLALLLAGCSVEISSPQLAATATIAATIASPPAALPTILQPGNPVALLTPTPRPTTAQGAIATPRSGLPTPLPLPGSAAGAWAALQLRGQALLSNGSHGVFSIDLASGAKTTLFTPPENSHLTAALRAPDGTQMVLCYAPPPADGKVQRGFTGLYLLPAAGGAEPLALVDNAAGQEAYFMPVWSPDGKYLYYSHVVADAAFQNNVERMQFPDGAAEVLVQNAYRPALSADGTQLAYLGVDAESFALGVFIAAADGSAARQLVPPEAFYTLDEIFFAADGSAVYVSTVGDYTPQPLSWLDRLLGVGIAGAHSVPSDWWRADVRTGALQRITDVQGIGLHGSPLGASGRILFRSHQGLFTAQADGSALQHLLALEALGSLQWFP
;
A
#
# COMPACT_ATOMS: atom_id res chain seq x y z
N MET A 1 9.10 -24.42 29.45
CA MET A 1 9.77 -23.21 28.92
C MET A 1 9.29 -23.05 27.48
N ARG A 2 8.27 -22.22 27.22
CA ARG A 2 7.78 -21.95 25.86
C ARG A 2 8.60 -20.77 25.33
N LEU A 3 9.44 -21.01 24.33
CA LEU A 3 10.15 -19.96 23.59
C LEU A 3 9.10 -19.10 22.88
N ARG A 4 8.95 -17.85 23.32
CA ARG A 4 8.23 -16.82 22.57
C ARG A 4 9.12 -16.45 21.38
N ALA A 5 8.62 -16.59 20.16
CA ALA A 5 9.19 -15.91 19.01
C ALA A 5 9.12 -14.38 19.27
N PRO A 6 10.13 -13.59 18.91
CA PRO A 6 10.08 -12.16 19.11
C PRO A 6 8.99 -11.55 18.22
N LEU A 7 8.16 -10.70 18.83
CA LEU A 7 7.03 -10.00 18.22
C LEU A 7 7.41 -9.27 16.92
N ALA A 8 8.68 -8.85 16.77
CA ALA A 8 9.28 -8.22 15.58
C ALA A 8 8.87 -8.84 14.22
N GLY A 9 8.74 -10.18 14.13
CA GLY A 9 8.41 -10.87 12.88
C GLY A 9 6.95 -10.71 12.42
N ALA A 10 6.01 -10.48 13.35
CA ALA A 10 4.61 -10.25 13.02
C ALA A 10 4.36 -8.82 12.51
N TRP A 11 5.17 -7.86 12.96
CA TRP A 11 5.08 -6.44 12.58
C TRP A 11 5.53 -6.19 11.14
N LEU A 12 6.58 -6.89 10.70
CA LEU A 12 7.04 -6.82 9.31
C LEU A 12 6.00 -7.44 8.36
N ALA A 13 5.30 -8.50 8.78
CA ALA A 13 4.24 -9.12 7.98
C ALA A 13 3.00 -8.23 7.82
N LEU A 14 2.65 -7.36 8.78
CA LEU A 14 1.53 -6.42 8.63
C LEU A 14 1.85 -5.26 7.68
N LEU A 15 3.09 -4.72 7.71
CA LEU A 15 3.51 -3.63 6.82
C LEU A 15 3.92 -4.11 5.42
N LEU A 16 4.65 -5.22 5.31
CA LEU A 16 4.93 -5.84 4.01
C LEU A 16 3.66 -6.29 3.32
N ALA A 17 2.56 -6.47 4.02
CA ALA A 17 1.31 -6.86 3.41
C ALA A 17 0.43 -5.65 3.01
N GLY A 18 0.66 -4.46 3.60
CA GLY A 18 0.20 -3.19 3.04
C GLY A 18 1.01 -2.75 1.80
N CYS A 19 2.31 -2.98 1.79
CA CYS A 19 3.09 -2.92 0.55
C CYS A 19 2.65 -4.10 -0.34
N SER A 20 2.54 -3.96 -1.65
CA SER A 20 2.30 -5.12 -2.53
C SER A 20 3.55 -6.01 -2.57
N VAL A 21 3.88 -6.72 -1.48
CA VAL A 21 5.03 -7.62 -1.40
C VAL A 21 4.54 -9.03 -1.70
N GLU A 22 4.77 -9.47 -2.94
CA GLU A 22 4.81 -10.89 -3.23
C GLU A 22 5.98 -11.52 -2.44
N ILE A 23 5.67 -12.43 -1.52
CA ILE A 23 6.63 -13.45 -1.11
C ILE A 23 6.59 -14.55 -2.19
N SER A 24 7.21 -14.29 -3.34
CA SER A 24 7.41 -15.33 -4.35
C SER A 24 8.60 -16.19 -3.93
N SER A 25 8.33 -17.38 -3.38
CA SER A 25 9.31 -18.46 -3.31
C SER A 25 8.60 -19.80 -3.55
N PRO A 26 8.68 -20.36 -4.77
CA PRO A 26 8.15 -21.69 -5.05
C PRO A 26 9.18 -22.73 -4.61
N GLN A 27 9.43 -22.87 -3.32
CA GLN A 27 10.24 -23.98 -2.77
C GLN A 27 10.05 -24.07 -1.26
N LEU A 28 8.95 -24.69 -0.83
CA LEU A 28 8.85 -25.42 0.45
C LEU A 28 7.59 -26.31 0.44
N ALA A 29 7.41 -27.07 -0.65
CA ALA A 29 6.63 -28.30 -0.60
C ALA A 29 7.60 -29.47 -0.40
N ALA A 30 8.12 -29.59 0.82
CA ALA A 30 8.82 -30.81 1.25
C ALA A 30 8.30 -31.19 2.63
N THR A 31 7.46 -32.23 2.66
CA THR A 31 7.14 -33.02 3.85
C THR A 31 8.44 -33.45 4.53
N ALA A 32 8.78 -32.82 5.66
CA ALA A 32 9.86 -33.26 6.53
C ALA A 32 9.28 -33.64 7.90
N THR A 33 9.05 -34.93 8.08
CA THR A 33 8.82 -35.57 9.37
C THR A 33 10.09 -35.39 10.22
N ILE A 34 10.06 -34.54 11.23
CA ILE A 34 11.21 -34.38 12.15
C ILE A 34 11.15 -35.51 13.18
N ALA A 35 12.01 -36.51 13.00
CA ALA A 35 12.43 -37.41 14.06
C ALA A 35 13.44 -36.68 14.96
N ALA A 36 13.20 -36.68 16.26
CA ALA A 36 14.07 -36.07 17.26
C ALA A 36 15.37 -36.87 17.40
N THR A 37 16.52 -36.19 17.30
CA THR A 37 17.79 -36.70 17.81
C THR A 37 18.36 -35.69 18.79
N ILE A 38 18.60 -36.17 20.01
CA ILE A 38 19.05 -35.43 21.18
C ILE A 38 20.57 -35.20 21.07
N ALA A 39 21.03 -33.96 21.23
CA ALA A 39 22.42 -33.66 21.55
C ALA A 39 22.49 -32.53 22.59
N SER A 40 23.36 -32.73 23.59
CA SER A 40 23.46 -32.04 24.89
C SER A 40 23.91 -30.56 24.83
N PRO A 41 23.69 -29.77 25.90
CA PRO A 41 23.89 -28.30 25.90
C PRO A 41 25.27 -27.89 26.44
N PRO A 42 25.68 -26.61 26.27
CA PRO A 42 26.60 -25.99 27.21
C PRO A 42 25.98 -24.84 28.03
N ALA A 43 26.36 -24.89 29.31
CA ALA A 43 26.62 -23.86 30.31
C ALA A 43 25.70 -22.64 30.49
N ALA A 44 25.19 -22.55 31.73
CA ALA A 44 24.36 -21.51 32.32
C ALA A 44 25.10 -20.19 32.62
N LEU A 45 24.35 -19.08 32.71
CA LEU A 45 24.61 -17.88 33.53
C LEU A 45 23.28 -17.11 33.77
N PRO A 46 23.18 -16.21 34.78
CA PRO A 46 22.36 -16.47 35.97
C PRO A 46 20.99 -15.76 36.01
N THR A 47 20.11 -16.36 36.80
CA THR A 47 18.80 -15.88 37.23
C THR A 47 18.91 -14.65 38.13
N ILE A 48 18.18 -13.57 37.79
CA ILE A 48 17.71 -12.60 38.79
C ILE A 48 16.18 -12.58 38.70
N LEU A 49 15.56 -13.11 39.75
CA LEU A 49 14.13 -12.99 40.04
C LEU A 49 13.92 -11.71 40.87
N GLN A 50 12.90 -10.93 40.52
CA GLN A 50 12.17 -10.12 41.50
C GLN A 50 10.65 -10.33 41.29
N PRO A 51 9.87 -10.58 42.36
CA PRO A 51 8.42 -10.74 42.29
C PRO A 51 7.69 -9.42 42.60
N GLY A 52 6.61 -9.13 41.86
CA GLY A 52 5.57 -8.21 42.33
C GLY A 52 4.91 -7.32 41.26
N ASN A 53 3.82 -7.79 40.65
CA ASN A 53 2.55 -7.05 40.57
C ASN A 53 1.42 -7.95 40.03
N PRO A 54 0.19 -7.90 40.57
CA PRO A 54 -0.90 -8.76 40.10
C PRO A 54 -1.43 -8.30 38.75
N VAL A 55 -1.58 -9.23 37.81
CA VAL A 55 -2.28 -9.02 36.53
C VAL A 55 -3.77 -9.01 36.80
N ALA A 56 -4.43 -7.87 36.60
CA ALA A 56 -5.89 -7.78 36.53
C ALA A 56 -6.37 -8.43 35.22
N LEU A 57 -7.17 -9.48 35.32
CA LEU A 57 -7.94 -10.04 34.21
C LEU A 57 -9.01 -9.01 33.81
N LEU A 58 -8.73 -8.21 32.78
CA LEU A 58 -9.75 -7.41 32.12
C LEU A 58 -10.61 -8.34 31.26
N THR A 59 -11.85 -8.55 31.70
CA THR A 59 -12.90 -9.12 30.87
C THR A 59 -13.30 -8.10 29.80
N PRO A 60 -13.43 -8.48 28.52
CA PRO A 60 -13.87 -7.54 27.49
C PRO A 60 -15.32 -7.14 27.74
N THR A 61 -15.56 -5.85 27.90
CA THR A 61 -16.91 -5.27 27.97
C THR A 61 -17.53 -5.27 26.57
N PRO A 62 -18.80 -5.69 26.40
CA PRO A 62 -19.46 -5.68 25.10
C PRO A 62 -19.71 -4.24 24.61
N ARG A 63 -19.40 -4.01 23.32
CA ARG A 63 -19.55 -2.73 22.61
C ARG A 63 -21.04 -2.32 22.56
N PRO A 64 -21.39 -1.03 22.78
CA PRO A 64 -22.77 -0.57 22.60
C PRO A 64 -23.13 -0.55 21.10
N THR A 65 -24.25 -1.19 20.76
CA THR A 65 -24.89 -1.14 19.44
C THR A 65 -25.61 0.20 19.27
N THR A 66 -25.01 1.13 18.54
CA THR A 66 -25.73 2.30 18.01
C THR A 66 -26.34 1.98 16.65
N ALA A 67 -27.58 2.43 16.46
CA ALA A 67 -28.49 2.07 15.37
C ALA A 67 -27.86 2.21 13.97
N GLN A 68 -27.83 1.09 13.24
CA GLN A 68 -27.49 1.01 11.84
C GLN A 68 -28.59 1.67 11.01
N GLY A 69 -28.26 2.75 10.29
CA GLY A 69 -29.02 3.13 9.10
C GLY A 69 -29.00 1.94 8.13
N ALA A 70 -30.14 1.68 7.48
CA ALA A 70 -30.41 0.47 6.70
C ALA A 70 -29.19 -0.02 5.88
N ILE A 71 -28.55 -1.08 6.38
CA ILE A 71 -27.46 -1.77 5.69
C ILE A 71 -28.10 -2.52 4.52
N ALA A 72 -27.70 -2.18 3.30
CA ALA A 72 -28.08 -2.95 2.12
C ALA A 72 -27.61 -4.40 2.29
N THR A 73 -28.48 -5.36 1.98
CA THR A 73 -28.14 -6.79 2.04
C THR A 73 -26.93 -7.09 1.13
N PRO A 74 -25.89 -7.82 1.60
CA PRO A 74 -24.75 -8.20 0.78
C PRO A 74 -25.22 -9.02 -0.42
N ARG A 75 -24.82 -8.63 -1.64
CA ARG A 75 -25.07 -9.46 -2.83
C ARG A 75 -24.02 -10.57 -2.89
N SER A 76 -24.49 -11.81 -2.86
CA SER A 76 -23.69 -12.99 -3.17
C SER A 76 -23.54 -13.13 -4.68
N GLY A 77 -22.37 -12.79 -5.23
CA GLY A 77 -22.01 -13.04 -6.63
C GLY A 77 -20.73 -12.31 -7.03
N LEU A 78 -19.85 -12.99 -7.77
CA LEU A 78 -18.71 -12.31 -8.42
C LEU A 78 -19.27 -11.33 -9.48
N PRO A 79 -18.77 -10.09 -9.57
CA PRO A 79 -19.17 -9.18 -10.63
C PRO A 79 -18.93 -9.83 -11.99
N THR A 80 -19.85 -9.59 -12.95
CA THR A 80 -19.67 -10.10 -14.32
C THR A 80 -18.41 -9.47 -14.92
N PRO A 81 -17.49 -10.26 -15.52
CA PRO A 81 -16.27 -9.71 -16.10
C PRO A 81 -16.61 -8.61 -17.13
N LEU A 82 -16.04 -7.43 -16.94
CA LEU A 82 -16.20 -6.34 -17.90
C LEU A 82 -15.50 -6.72 -19.21
N PRO A 83 -16.13 -6.45 -20.37
CA PRO A 83 -15.50 -6.70 -21.66
C PRO A 83 -14.24 -5.82 -21.80
N LEU A 84 -13.13 -6.43 -22.22
CA LEU A 84 -11.93 -5.71 -22.59
C LEU A 84 -12.13 -4.99 -23.93
N PRO A 85 -11.56 -3.79 -24.15
CA PRO A 85 -11.38 -3.28 -25.50
C PRO A 85 -10.56 -4.33 -26.26
N GLY A 86 -11.09 -4.79 -27.39
CA GLY A 86 -10.34 -5.72 -28.24
C GLY A 86 -8.97 -5.13 -28.57
N SER A 87 -7.97 -5.98 -28.83
CA SER A 87 -6.57 -5.57 -29.11
C SER A 87 -6.37 -4.75 -30.39
N ALA A 88 -7.45 -4.35 -31.08
CA ALA A 88 -7.39 -3.51 -32.26
C ALA A 88 -7.10 -2.05 -31.87
N ALA A 89 -6.18 -1.40 -32.58
CA ALA A 89 -5.78 0.00 -32.36
C ALA A 89 -6.97 1.00 -32.36
N GLY A 90 -8.10 0.66 -32.98
CA GLY A 90 -9.33 1.47 -32.94
C GLY A 90 -10.08 1.45 -31.60
N ALA A 91 -9.87 0.44 -30.76
CA ALA A 91 -10.56 0.31 -29.49
C ALA A 91 -10.08 1.32 -28.44
N TRP A 92 -8.78 1.65 -28.42
CA TRP A 92 -8.19 2.64 -27.51
C TRP A 92 -8.51 4.08 -27.92
N ALA A 93 -8.43 4.39 -29.22
CA ALA A 93 -8.78 5.70 -29.74
C ALA A 93 -10.24 6.10 -29.42
N ALA A 94 -11.16 5.12 -29.39
CA ALA A 94 -12.56 5.34 -29.03
C ALA A 94 -12.77 5.73 -27.56
N LEU A 95 -11.80 5.44 -26.67
CA LEU A 95 -11.86 5.83 -25.26
C LEU A 95 -11.56 7.32 -25.07
N GLN A 96 -10.93 7.96 -26.05
CA GLN A 96 -10.52 9.37 -26.03
C GLN A 96 -9.67 9.75 -24.80
N LEU A 97 -8.91 8.80 -24.27
CA LEU A 97 -7.98 9.03 -23.17
C LEU A 97 -6.65 9.59 -23.71
N ARG A 98 -5.93 10.31 -22.85
CA ARG A 98 -4.64 10.92 -23.16
C ARG A 98 -3.66 10.74 -22.01
N GLY A 99 -2.39 10.97 -22.31
CA GLY A 99 -1.30 10.73 -21.38
C GLY A 99 -0.99 9.25 -21.25
N GLN A 100 -0.24 8.93 -20.21
CA GLN A 100 0.33 7.62 -20.00
C GLN A 100 0.05 7.15 -18.58
N ALA A 101 -0.17 5.83 -18.43
CA ALA A 101 -0.18 5.16 -17.15
C ALA A 101 1.22 4.64 -16.86
N LEU A 102 1.91 5.16 -15.84
CA LEU A 102 3.14 4.60 -15.31
C LEU A 102 2.79 3.52 -14.27
N LEU A 103 3.31 2.31 -14.44
CA LEU A 103 3.10 1.20 -13.53
C LEU A 103 4.43 0.63 -13.08
N SER A 104 4.46 0.14 -11.84
CA SER A 104 5.52 -0.75 -11.38
C SER A 104 4.96 -2.13 -11.05
N ASN A 105 5.81 -3.14 -11.21
CA ASN A 105 5.59 -4.50 -10.73
C ASN A 105 6.93 -5.08 -10.26
N GLY A 106 6.98 -5.69 -9.07
CA GLY A 106 8.17 -6.37 -8.56
C GLY A 106 8.78 -7.39 -9.54
N SER A 107 7.95 -8.11 -10.31
CA SER A 107 8.39 -9.10 -11.30
C SER A 107 8.54 -8.55 -12.73
N HIS A 108 7.86 -7.46 -13.08
CA HIS A 108 7.86 -6.89 -14.45
C HIS A 108 8.54 -5.52 -14.58
N GLY A 109 9.08 -4.99 -13.49
CA GLY A 109 9.79 -3.72 -13.44
C GLY A 109 8.91 -2.50 -13.59
N VAL A 110 9.43 -1.47 -14.25
CA VAL A 110 8.71 -0.21 -14.53
C VAL A 110 8.35 -0.16 -15.99
N PHE A 111 7.09 0.13 -16.29
CA PHE A 111 6.62 0.28 -17.67
C PHE A 111 5.51 1.33 -17.75
N SER A 112 5.27 1.84 -18.95
CA SER A 112 4.19 2.76 -19.25
C SER A 112 3.23 2.18 -20.27
N ILE A 113 1.97 2.63 -20.22
CA ILE A 113 0.95 2.38 -21.23
C ILE A 113 0.47 3.73 -21.75
N ASP A 114 0.63 3.96 -23.05
CA ASP A 114 0.03 5.11 -23.73
C ASP A 114 -1.48 4.92 -23.82
N LEU A 115 -2.26 5.83 -23.22
CA LEU A 115 -3.71 5.66 -23.10
C LEU A 115 -4.47 5.98 -24.38
N ALA A 116 -3.81 6.58 -25.38
CA ALA A 116 -4.43 6.84 -26.69
C ALA A 116 -4.34 5.62 -27.62
N SER A 117 -3.27 4.82 -27.50
CA SER A 117 -2.96 3.71 -28.41
C SER A 117 -2.95 2.33 -27.74
N GLY A 118 -2.84 2.27 -26.42
CA GLY A 118 -2.60 1.04 -25.66
C GLY A 118 -1.15 0.55 -25.75
N ALA A 119 -0.24 1.32 -26.36
CA ALA A 119 1.15 0.90 -26.55
C ALA A 119 1.87 0.81 -25.19
N LYS A 120 2.52 -0.34 -24.96
CA LYS A 120 3.33 -0.58 -23.76
C LYS A 120 4.81 -0.28 -24.03
N THR A 121 5.46 0.42 -23.10
CA THR A 121 6.91 0.66 -23.13
C THR A 121 7.53 0.28 -21.80
N THR A 122 8.47 -0.67 -21.81
CA THR A 122 9.28 -1.02 -20.63
C THR A 122 10.36 0.05 -20.41
N LEU A 123 10.45 0.56 -19.19
CA LEU A 123 11.38 1.62 -18.78
C LEU A 123 12.51 1.07 -17.89
N PHE A 124 12.24 0.02 -17.12
CA PHE A 124 13.24 -0.61 -16.28
C PHE A 124 12.89 -2.06 -16.05
N THR A 125 13.87 -2.95 -16.23
CA THR A 125 13.76 -4.36 -15.86
C THR A 125 14.70 -4.57 -14.68
N PRO A 126 14.18 -4.77 -13.46
CA PRO A 126 15.01 -4.93 -12.29
C PRO A 126 15.75 -6.28 -12.37
N PRO A 127 17.01 -6.36 -11.92
CA PRO A 127 17.74 -7.62 -11.89
C PRO A 127 17.04 -8.68 -11.03
N GLU A 128 17.33 -9.96 -11.24
CA GLU A 128 16.80 -11.03 -10.40
C GLU A 128 17.14 -10.81 -8.92
N ASN A 129 16.24 -11.22 -8.02
CA ASN A 129 16.39 -11.09 -6.56
C ASN A 129 16.48 -9.64 -6.04
N SER A 130 16.01 -8.67 -6.82
CA SER A 130 15.76 -7.30 -6.38
C SER A 130 14.35 -7.14 -5.80
N HIS A 131 14.04 -5.95 -5.27
CA HIS A 131 12.70 -5.60 -4.82
C HIS A 131 12.30 -4.22 -5.34
N LEU A 132 11.10 -4.09 -5.92
CA LEU A 132 10.57 -2.83 -6.44
C LEU A 132 9.10 -2.71 -6.01
N THR A 133 8.77 -1.65 -5.28
CA THR A 133 7.40 -1.46 -4.75
C THR A 133 6.68 -0.28 -5.37
N ALA A 134 7.42 0.73 -5.84
CA ALA A 134 6.86 1.92 -6.47
C ALA A 134 7.83 2.55 -7.47
N ALA A 135 7.27 3.17 -8.49
CA ALA A 135 7.93 4.08 -9.41
C ALA A 135 7.00 5.25 -9.72
N LEU A 136 7.47 6.48 -9.55
CA LEU A 136 6.72 7.71 -9.87
C LEU A 136 7.58 8.69 -10.64
N ARG A 137 7.03 9.24 -11.71
CA ARG A 137 7.63 10.30 -12.52
C ARG A 137 7.53 11.64 -11.79
N ALA A 138 8.64 12.38 -11.83
CA ALA A 138 8.71 13.75 -11.34
C ALA A 138 7.81 14.68 -12.19
N PRO A 139 7.28 15.78 -11.63
CA PRO A 139 6.40 16.70 -12.36
C PRO A 139 7.02 17.33 -13.61
N ASP A 140 8.34 17.52 -13.61
CA ASP A 140 9.09 18.04 -14.76
C ASP A 140 9.24 17.01 -15.91
N GLY A 141 8.87 15.75 -15.65
CA GLY A 141 8.93 14.65 -16.59
C GLY A 141 10.34 14.13 -16.89
N THR A 142 11.38 14.59 -16.18
CA THR A 142 12.79 14.27 -16.52
C THR A 142 13.31 13.02 -15.82
N GLN A 143 12.78 12.69 -14.65
CA GLN A 143 13.21 11.56 -13.84
C GLN A 143 12.04 10.82 -13.18
N MET A 144 12.34 9.65 -12.63
CA MET A 144 11.45 8.86 -11.78
C MET A 144 12.14 8.60 -10.45
N VAL A 145 11.38 8.63 -9.36
CA VAL A 145 11.78 8.07 -8.06
C VAL A 145 11.27 6.63 -7.97
N LEU A 146 12.11 5.74 -7.46
CA LEU A 146 11.82 4.33 -7.23
C LEU A 146 11.92 4.03 -5.74
N CYS A 147 11.00 3.23 -5.20
CA CYS A 147 11.21 2.49 -3.97
C CYS A 147 11.79 1.12 -4.34
N TYR A 148 13.10 0.98 -4.22
CA TYR A 148 13.85 -0.11 -4.83
C TYR A 148 14.92 -0.66 -3.87
N ALA A 149 15.16 -1.96 -3.91
CA ALA A 149 16.31 -2.62 -3.32
C ALA A 149 17.03 -3.41 -4.42
N PRO A 150 18.31 -3.13 -4.69
CA PRO A 150 19.10 -3.95 -5.61
C PRO A 150 19.26 -5.38 -5.07
N PRO A 151 19.70 -6.33 -5.91
CA PRO A 151 20.02 -7.67 -5.45
C PRO A 151 21.00 -7.60 -4.26
N PRO A 152 20.77 -8.40 -3.21
CA PRO A 152 21.67 -8.42 -2.08
C PRO A 152 23.00 -9.09 -2.49
N ALA A 153 24.05 -8.85 -1.71
CA ALA A 153 25.34 -9.52 -1.93
C ALA A 153 25.20 -11.06 -1.89
N ASP A 154 26.08 -11.77 -2.59
CA ASP A 154 26.01 -13.23 -2.74
C ASP A 154 25.81 -13.96 -1.40
N GLY A 155 24.84 -14.89 -1.41
CA GLY A 155 24.47 -15.69 -0.24
C GLY A 155 23.62 -14.97 0.81
N LYS A 156 23.21 -13.72 0.57
CA LYS A 156 22.27 -12.99 1.43
C LYS A 156 20.83 -13.09 0.91
N VAL A 157 19.87 -13.09 1.83
CA VAL A 157 18.44 -13.11 1.52
C VAL A 157 17.97 -11.68 1.25
N GLN A 158 17.20 -11.51 0.17
CA GLN A 158 16.50 -10.25 -0.11
C GLN A 158 15.39 -10.06 0.94
N ARG A 159 15.47 -8.98 1.72
CA ARG A 159 14.54 -8.71 2.84
C ARG A 159 13.42 -7.74 2.49
N GLY A 160 13.45 -7.15 1.30
CA GLY A 160 12.44 -6.19 0.85
C GLY A 160 12.58 -4.80 1.48
N PHE A 161 13.70 -4.54 2.15
CA PHE A 161 14.01 -3.24 2.73
C PHE A 161 14.51 -2.28 1.64
N THR A 162 13.59 -1.54 1.03
CA THR A 162 13.85 -0.60 -0.07
C THR A 162 14.57 0.65 0.39
N GLY A 163 15.42 1.22 -0.47
CA GLY A 163 15.82 2.63 -0.43
C GLY A 163 15.04 3.46 -1.46
N LEU A 164 15.39 4.73 -1.58
CA LEU A 164 14.90 5.60 -2.67
C LEU A 164 15.97 5.71 -3.75
N TYR A 165 15.59 5.51 -5.00
CA TYR A 165 16.49 5.56 -6.15
C TYR A 165 15.94 6.48 -7.25
N LEU A 166 16.83 7.04 -8.07
CA LEU A 166 16.50 7.83 -9.24
C LEU A 166 16.76 7.05 -10.52
N LEU A 167 15.85 7.20 -11.48
CA LEU A 167 15.95 6.63 -12.82
C LEU A 167 15.55 7.70 -13.84
N PRO A 168 16.30 7.88 -14.94
CA PRO A 168 15.88 8.78 -16.02
C PRO A 168 14.49 8.41 -16.54
N ALA A 169 13.68 9.41 -16.87
CA ALA A 169 12.34 9.26 -17.40
C ALA A 169 12.23 8.37 -18.67
N ALA A 170 13.29 8.34 -19.47
CA ALA A 170 13.41 7.52 -20.67
C ALA A 170 13.69 6.04 -20.35
N GLY A 171 14.07 5.72 -19.11
CA GLY A 171 14.42 4.38 -18.69
C GLY A 171 15.81 3.92 -19.15
N GLY A 172 16.06 2.62 -19.03
CA GLY A 172 17.23 1.93 -19.58
C GLY A 172 18.58 2.16 -18.87
N ALA A 173 18.64 3.05 -17.88
CA ALA A 173 19.82 3.27 -17.05
C ALA A 173 19.77 2.48 -15.74
N GLU A 174 20.92 2.31 -15.10
CA GLU A 174 21.01 1.81 -13.73
C GLU A 174 20.42 2.82 -12.73
N PRO A 175 19.56 2.41 -11.79
CA PRO A 175 19.05 3.31 -10.76
C PRO A 175 20.17 3.85 -9.86
N LEU A 176 20.16 5.17 -9.63
CA LEU A 176 21.10 5.85 -8.72
C LEU A 176 20.49 5.97 -7.32
N ALA A 177 21.21 5.58 -6.27
CA ALA A 177 20.72 5.75 -4.90
C ALA A 177 20.55 7.24 -4.56
N LEU A 178 19.36 7.59 -4.05
CA LEU A 178 19.01 8.91 -3.52
C LEU A 178 19.04 8.90 -2.00
N VAL A 179 18.39 7.92 -1.40
CA VAL A 179 18.43 7.63 0.04
C VAL A 179 18.73 6.15 0.21
N ASP A 180 19.88 5.84 0.80
CA ASP A 180 20.35 4.48 0.99
C ASP A 180 19.90 3.89 2.33
N ASN A 181 19.61 2.60 2.34
CA ASN A 181 19.30 1.83 3.53
C ASN A 181 20.58 1.27 4.15
N ALA A 182 21.46 2.15 4.62
CA ALA A 182 22.78 1.76 5.12
C ALA A 182 22.71 0.83 6.34
N ALA A 183 21.64 0.89 7.14
CA ALA A 183 21.46 0.09 8.35
C ALA A 183 20.87 -1.31 8.10
N GLY A 184 20.27 -1.57 6.92
CA GLY A 184 19.63 -2.84 6.59
C GLY A 184 18.42 -3.19 7.46
N GLN A 185 17.83 -2.20 8.13
CA GLN A 185 16.63 -2.29 8.97
C GLN A 185 15.61 -1.19 8.65
N GLU A 186 15.91 -0.31 7.70
CA GLU A 186 15.05 0.79 7.27
C GLU A 186 14.37 0.43 5.97
N ALA A 187 13.18 0.95 5.71
CA ALA A 187 12.54 0.77 4.42
C ALA A 187 11.71 2.00 4.04
N TYR A 188 11.81 2.39 2.77
CA TYR A 188 11.19 3.59 2.23
C TYR A 188 10.12 3.20 1.20
N PHE A 189 8.89 3.64 1.41
CA PHE A 189 7.72 3.23 0.62
C PHE A 189 6.82 4.41 0.22
N MET A 190 5.96 4.17 -0.77
CA MET A 190 4.85 5.05 -1.16
C MET A 190 5.32 6.50 -1.31
N PRO A 191 6.30 6.76 -2.19
CA PRO A 191 6.80 8.10 -2.38
C PRO A 191 5.69 8.91 -3.06
N VAL A 192 5.69 10.23 -2.90
CA VAL A 192 4.89 11.15 -3.72
C VAL A 192 5.67 12.44 -3.92
N TRP A 193 5.58 12.98 -5.13
CA TRP A 193 6.14 14.29 -5.46
C TRP A 193 5.20 15.40 -5.01
N SER A 194 5.77 16.47 -4.46
CA SER A 194 5.10 17.78 -4.48
C SER A 194 4.80 18.20 -5.92
N PRO A 195 3.66 18.88 -6.20
CA PRO A 195 3.32 19.31 -7.56
C PRO A 195 4.36 20.25 -8.20
N ASP A 196 5.11 21.01 -7.38
CA ASP A 196 6.18 21.89 -7.85
C ASP A 196 7.54 21.18 -8.00
N GLY A 197 7.62 19.88 -7.69
CA GLY A 197 8.81 19.04 -7.83
C GLY A 197 9.92 19.30 -6.81
N LYS A 198 9.72 20.20 -5.84
CA LYS A 198 10.79 20.59 -4.90
C LYS A 198 10.95 19.65 -3.72
N TYR A 199 9.92 18.88 -3.42
CA TYR A 199 9.87 17.97 -2.28
C TYR A 199 9.41 16.57 -2.68
N LEU A 200 9.99 15.60 -2.00
CA LEU A 200 9.53 14.21 -1.95
C LEU A 200 8.97 13.93 -0.56
N TYR A 201 7.80 13.31 -0.52
CA TYR A 201 7.20 12.76 0.69
C TYR A 201 7.20 11.24 0.57
N TYR A 202 7.40 10.52 1.67
CA TYR A 202 7.43 9.06 1.66
C TYR A 202 7.12 8.51 3.05
N SER A 203 6.77 7.22 3.09
CA SER A 203 6.68 6.47 4.35
C SER A 203 8.04 5.87 4.67
N HIS A 204 8.54 6.06 5.89
CA HIS A 204 9.78 5.50 6.39
C HIS A 204 9.50 4.57 7.57
N VAL A 205 9.93 3.33 7.43
CA VAL A 205 9.74 2.27 8.41
C VAL A 205 11.09 1.84 8.97
N VAL A 206 11.23 1.84 10.29
CA VAL A 206 12.41 1.29 10.98
C VAL A 206 12.00 0.01 11.70
N ALA A 207 12.52 -1.12 11.22
CA ALA A 207 12.25 -2.46 11.76
C ALA A 207 13.15 -2.77 12.97
N ASP A 208 13.11 -1.90 13.98
CA ASP A 208 13.77 -2.09 15.27
C ASP A 208 12.79 -2.65 16.34
N ALA A 209 13.21 -2.64 17.61
CA ALA A 209 12.37 -3.14 18.71
C ALA A 209 11.16 -2.24 19.01
N ALA A 210 11.22 -0.95 18.66
CA ALA A 210 10.16 0.02 18.90
C ALA A 210 9.19 0.12 17.72
N PHE A 211 9.61 -0.30 16.52
CA PHE A 211 8.86 -0.26 15.27
C PHE A 211 8.31 1.14 14.98
N GLN A 212 9.06 1.91 14.20
CA GLN A 212 8.71 3.29 13.88
C GLN A 212 8.19 3.34 12.43
N ASN A 213 7.09 4.06 12.21
CA ASN A 213 6.53 4.29 10.89
C ASN A 213 6.13 5.77 10.77
N ASN A 214 6.80 6.50 9.90
CA ASN A 214 6.64 7.94 9.77
C ASN A 214 6.33 8.34 8.34
N VAL A 215 5.54 9.41 8.18
CA VAL A 215 5.57 10.20 6.96
C VAL A 215 6.69 11.21 7.08
N GLU A 216 7.65 11.13 6.18
CA GLU A 216 8.78 12.04 6.08
C GLU A 216 8.73 12.86 4.80
N ARG A 217 9.45 13.97 4.80
CA ARG A 217 9.66 14.83 3.64
C ARG A 217 11.14 15.18 3.50
N MET A 218 11.62 15.23 2.27
CA MET A 218 12.92 15.82 1.95
C MET A 218 12.79 16.84 0.82
N GLN A 219 13.66 17.85 0.84
CA GLN A 219 13.84 18.72 -0.32
C GLN A 219 14.65 17.96 -1.38
N PHE A 220 14.18 17.97 -2.62
CA PHE A 220 14.83 17.28 -3.73
C PHE A 220 15.90 18.17 -4.40
N PRO A 221 17.08 17.64 -4.77
CA PRO A 221 17.52 16.24 -4.62
C PRO A 221 18.30 15.94 -3.33
N ASP A 222 18.81 16.93 -2.62
CA ASP A 222 19.88 16.75 -1.62
C ASP A 222 19.57 17.32 -0.24
N GLY A 223 18.31 17.67 0.01
CA GLY A 223 17.85 18.14 1.32
C GLY A 223 17.82 17.03 2.37
N ALA A 224 18.02 17.40 3.62
CA ALA A 224 17.83 16.49 4.74
C ALA A 224 16.35 16.09 4.87
N ALA A 225 16.12 14.83 5.23
CA ALA A 225 14.79 14.34 5.58
C ALA A 225 14.34 14.93 6.92
N GLU A 226 13.05 15.26 7.01
CA GLU A 226 12.37 15.63 8.24
C GLU A 226 11.14 14.76 8.46
N VAL A 227 10.89 14.39 9.72
CA VAL A 227 9.66 13.71 10.13
C VAL A 227 8.53 14.72 10.15
N LEU A 228 7.55 14.57 9.27
CA LEU A 228 6.35 15.40 9.27
C LEU A 228 5.27 14.86 10.20
N VAL A 229 5.04 13.55 10.16
CA VAL A 229 4.00 12.90 10.95
C VAL A 229 4.51 11.57 11.47
N GLN A 230 4.44 11.37 12.79
CA GLN A 230 4.76 10.11 13.44
C GLN A 230 3.58 9.13 13.39
N ASN A 231 3.87 7.83 13.38
CA ASN A 231 2.88 6.75 13.33
C ASN A 231 1.92 6.91 12.14
N ALA A 232 2.47 7.18 10.96
CA ALA A 232 1.71 7.45 9.74
C ALA A 232 2.40 6.88 8.50
N TYR A 233 1.62 6.64 7.45
CA TYR A 233 2.11 6.16 6.15
C TYR A 233 1.15 6.56 5.01
N ARG A 234 1.53 6.25 3.76
CA ARG A 234 0.84 6.64 2.51
C ARG A 234 0.54 8.13 2.43
N PRO A 235 1.55 9.00 2.34
CA PRO A 235 1.29 10.40 2.02
C PRO A 235 0.67 10.51 0.62
N ALA A 236 -0.31 11.40 0.48
CA ALA A 236 -0.85 11.83 -0.80
C ALA A 236 -1.02 13.35 -0.78
N LEU A 237 -0.59 14.04 -1.83
CA LEU A 237 -0.69 15.51 -1.94
C LEU A 237 -1.85 15.89 -2.87
N SER A 238 -2.54 16.98 -2.55
CA SER A 238 -3.48 17.61 -3.46
C SER A 238 -2.75 18.23 -4.66
N ALA A 239 -3.44 18.38 -5.79
CA ALA A 239 -2.84 18.88 -7.03
C ALA A 239 -2.29 20.32 -6.92
N ASP A 240 -2.83 21.12 -6.01
CA ASP A 240 -2.35 22.47 -5.69
C ASP A 240 -1.21 22.49 -4.65
N GLY A 241 -0.86 21.33 -4.09
CA GLY A 241 0.21 21.16 -3.12
C GLY A 241 -0.08 21.76 -1.74
N THR A 242 -1.34 22.10 -1.44
CA THR A 242 -1.69 22.75 -0.16
C THR A 242 -2.11 21.77 0.93
N GLN A 243 -2.60 20.59 0.56
CA GLN A 243 -3.11 19.58 1.48
C GLN A 243 -2.35 18.26 1.37
N LEU A 244 -2.09 17.66 2.53
CA LEU A 244 -1.56 16.32 2.70
C LEU A 244 -2.68 15.42 3.25
N ALA A 245 -2.94 14.30 2.59
CA ALA A 245 -3.69 13.18 3.14
C ALA A 245 -2.70 12.09 3.55
N TYR A 246 -3.02 11.37 4.63
CA TYR A 246 -2.20 10.24 5.09
C TYR A 246 -3.05 9.25 5.90
N LEU A 247 -2.51 8.04 6.08
CA LEU A 247 -3.05 7.05 7.00
C LEU A 247 -2.36 7.18 8.34
N GLY A 248 -3.14 7.52 9.38
CA GLY A 248 -2.66 7.58 10.76
C GLY A 248 -2.91 6.25 11.47
N VAL A 249 -1.92 5.82 12.26
CA VAL A 249 -1.97 4.60 13.07
C VAL A 249 -2.14 4.98 14.53
N ASP A 250 -3.21 4.47 15.15
CA ASP A 250 -3.34 4.54 16.59
C ASP A 250 -2.31 3.62 17.27
N ALA A 251 -1.48 4.17 18.16
CA ALA A 251 -0.35 3.44 18.74
C ALA A 251 -0.75 2.28 19.66
N GLU A 252 -1.99 2.27 20.19
CA GLU A 252 -2.46 1.25 21.11
C GLU A 252 -3.25 0.16 20.39
N SER A 253 -4.20 0.56 19.54
CA SER A 253 -5.14 -0.32 18.85
C SER A 253 -4.69 -0.73 17.45
N PHE A 254 -3.68 -0.04 16.89
CA PHE A 254 -3.23 -0.19 15.50
C PHE A 254 -4.32 0.10 14.46
N ALA A 255 -5.39 0.77 14.89
CA ALA A 255 -6.49 1.14 14.01
C ALA A 255 -6.03 2.25 13.05
N LEU A 256 -6.53 2.19 11.82
CA LEU A 256 -6.13 3.06 10.72
C LEU A 256 -7.19 4.09 10.42
N GLY A 257 -6.87 5.38 10.59
CA GLY A 257 -7.73 6.48 10.18
C GLY A 257 -7.19 7.21 8.95
N VAL A 258 -8.07 7.86 8.20
CA VAL A 258 -7.65 8.79 7.13
C VAL A 258 -7.61 10.19 7.71
N PHE A 259 -6.49 10.89 7.52
CA PHE A 259 -6.28 12.25 8.02
C PHE A 259 -6.01 13.22 6.87
N ILE A 260 -6.34 14.50 7.10
CA ILE A 260 -5.99 15.63 6.24
C ILE A 260 -5.21 16.63 7.09
N ALA A 261 -4.14 17.16 6.53
CA ALA A 261 -3.31 18.22 7.10
C ALA A 261 -2.94 19.25 6.01
N ALA A 262 -2.32 20.35 6.42
CA ALA A 262 -1.55 21.18 5.49
C ALA A 262 -0.36 20.38 4.93
N ALA A 263 0.18 20.79 3.79
CA ALA A 263 1.29 20.10 3.14
C ALA A 263 2.56 19.97 3.99
N ASP A 264 2.73 20.79 5.03
CA ASP A 264 3.81 20.67 6.02
C ASP A 264 3.46 19.77 7.22
N GLY A 265 2.33 19.05 7.17
CA GLY A 265 1.86 18.18 8.24
C GLY A 265 1.12 18.92 9.37
N SER A 266 1.07 20.26 9.35
CA SER A 266 0.38 21.04 10.38
C SER A 266 -1.14 21.01 10.23
N ALA A 267 -1.85 21.44 11.28
CA ALA A 267 -3.32 21.53 11.30
C ALA A 267 -4.04 20.22 10.92
N ALA A 268 -3.43 19.08 11.29
CA ALA A 268 -3.99 17.77 11.04
C ALA A 268 -5.37 17.61 11.71
N ARG A 269 -6.29 16.98 10.98
CA ARG A 269 -7.57 16.52 11.49
C ARG A 269 -7.93 15.16 10.89
N GLN A 270 -8.65 14.37 11.66
CA GLN A 270 -9.20 13.12 11.18
C GLN A 270 -10.29 13.41 10.14
N LEU A 271 -10.14 12.86 8.94
CA LEU A 271 -11.14 12.93 7.87
C LEU A 271 -12.13 11.79 8.00
N VAL A 272 -11.61 10.56 8.14
CA VAL A 272 -12.44 9.37 8.27
C VAL A 272 -11.92 8.52 9.44
N PRO A 273 -12.80 8.14 10.39
CA PRO A 273 -12.40 7.41 11.58
C PRO A 273 -12.08 5.94 11.27
N PRO A 274 -11.24 5.27 12.08
CA PRO A 274 -10.85 3.89 11.83
C PRO A 274 -12.00 2.88 11.77
N GLU A 275 -13.10 3.14 12.50
CA GLU A 275 -14.26 2.26 12.53
C GLU A 275 -15.03 2.21 11.20
N ALA A 276 -14.74 3.15 10.29
CA ALA A 276 -15.34 3.16 8.96
C ALA A 276 -14.75 2.08 8.03
N PHE A 277 -13.62 1.45 8.40
CA PHE A 277 -12.86 0.60 7.51
C PHE A 277 -12.52 -0.76 8.13
N TYR A 278 -12.58 -1.81 7.32
CA TYR A 278 -12.06 -3.13 7.69
C TYR A 278 -10.58 -3.29 7.28
N THR A 279 -10.24 -2.82 6.08
CA THR A 279 -8.85 -2.68 5.58
C THR A 279 -8.73 -1.41 4.76
N LEU A 280 -7.52 -0.90 4.61
CA LEU A 280 -7.21 0.27 3.79
C LEU A 280 -5.98 -0.01 2.93
N ASP A 281 -6.18 0.00 1.63
CA ASP A 281 -5.12 -0.38 0.69
C ASP A 281 -4.45 0.84 0.06
N GLU A 282 -5.20 1.91 -0.25
CA GLU A 282 -4.67 3.07 -0.96
C GLU A 282 -5.52 4.33 -0.73
N ILE A 283 -4.88 5.49 -0.78
CA ILE A 283 -5.54 6.80 -0.83
C ILE A 283 -4.95 7.71 -1.90
N PHE A 284 -5.78 8.54 -2.52
CA PHE A 284 -5.32 9.64 -3.38
C PHE A 284 -6.36 10.75 -3.50
N PHE A 285 -5.94 11.99 -3.74
CA PHE A 285 -6.87 13.11 -3.94
C PHE A 285 -7.59 13.05 -5.28
N ALA A 286 -8.85 13.47 -5.28
CA ALA A 286 -9.52 13.89 -6.51
C ALA A 286 -8.75 15.05 -7.16
N ALA A 287 -8.82 15.16 -8.49
CA ALA A 287 -8.06 16.16 -9.27
C ALA A 287 -8.33 17.61 -8.81
N ASP A 288 -9.53 17.88 -8.31
CA ASP A 288 -9.97 19.18 -7.82
C ASP A 288 -9.69 19.40 -6.32
N GLY A 289 -9.13 18.41 -5.62
CA GLY A 289 -8.86 18.46 -4.18
C GLY A 289 -10.11 18.41 -3.29
N SER A 290 -11.31 18.21 -3.85
CA SER A 290 -12.57 18.22 -3.09
C SER A 290 -12.83 16.93 -2.30
N ALA A 291 -12.14 15.85 -2.65
CA ALA A 291 -12.29 14.54 -2.04
C ALA A 291 -10.97 13.75 -1.99
N VAL A 292 -10.95 12.76 -1.10
CA VAL A 292 -9.94 11.69 -1.08
C VAL A 292 -10.63 10.40 -1.50
N TYR A 293 -10.10 9.74 -2.53
CA TYR A 293 -10.46 8.37 -2.85
C TYR A 293 -9.74 7.42 -1.91
N VAL A 294 -10.46 6.41 -1.47
CA VAL A 294 -10.00 5.42 -0.50
C VAL A 294 -10.35 4.04 -1.03
N SER A 295 -9.38 3.12 -1.06
CA SER A 295 -9.63 1.71 -1.33
C SER A 295 -9.87 0.98 -0.01
N THR A 296 -11.09 0.46 0.16
CA THR A 296 -11.49 -0.32 1.33
C THR A 296 -12.54 -1.35 0.95
N VAL A 297 -12.77 -2.33 1.83
CA VAL A 297 -13.72 -3.40 1.56
C VAL A 297 -15.14 -2.86 1.45
N GLY A 298 -15.87 -3.33 0.43
CA GLY A 298 -17.28 -2.98 0.23
C GLY A 298 -18.21 -3.52 1.32
N ASP A 299 -18.44 -4.84 1.34
CA ASP A 299 -19.45 -5.51 2.18
C ASP A 299 -18.92 -6.76 2.92
N TYR A 300 -17.69 -6.71 3.42
CA TYR A 300 -17.11 -7.86 4.14
C TYR A 300 -17.37 -7.78 5.64
N THR A 301 -18.28 -8.61 6.12
CA THR A 301 -18.29 -9.05 7.52
C THR A 301 -17.38 -10.27 7.65
N PRO A 302 -16.28 -10.22 8.44
CA PRO A 302 -15.52 -11.43 8.75
C PRO A 302 -16.46 -12.46 9.36
N GLN A 303 -16.41 -13.70 8.84
CA GLN A 303 -17.12 -14.81 9.46
C GLN A 303 -16.61 -14.95 10.90
N PRO A 304 -17.50 -14.93 11.92
CA PRO A 304 -17.05 -15.08 13.29
C PRO A 304 -16.39 -16.46 13.44
N LEU A 305 -15.16 -16.47 13.97
CA LEU A 305 -14.45 -17.71 14.32
C LEU A 305 -15.36 -18.62 15.14
N SER A 306 -15.45 -19.89 14.74
CA SER A 306 -16.20 -20.88 15.51
C SER A 306 -15.58 -21.04 16.89
N TRP A 307 -16.35 -21.59 17.84
CA TRP A 307 -15.85 -21.87 19.18
C TRP A 307 -14.63 -22.82 19.16
N LEU A 308 -14.57 -23.72 18.18
CA LEU A 308 -13.44 -24.62 17.93
C LEU A 308 -12.20 -23.85 17.47
N ASP A 309 -12.35 -22.90 16.55
CA ASP A 309 -11.23 -22.08 16.06
C ASP A 309 -10.62 -21.24 17.19
N ARG A 310 -11.47 -20.67 18.05
CA ARG A 310 -11.03 -19.92 19.24
C ARG A 310 -10.31 -20.82 20.25
N LEU A 311 -10.81 -22.04 20.45
CA LEU A 311 -10.21 -23.02 21.37
C LEU A 311 -8.85 -23.53 20.87
N LEU A 312 -8.68 -23.65 19.56
CA LEU A 312 -7.43 -24.06 18.91
C LEU A 312 -6.44 -22.89 18.74
N GLY A 313 -6.81 -21.68 19.17
CA GLY A 313 -5.97 -20.48 19.05
C GLY A 313 -5.82 -19.98 17.61
N VAL A 314 -6.74 -20.33 16.72
CA VAL A 314 -6.78 -19.83 15.34
C VAL A 314 -7.26 -18.38 15.38
N GLY A 315 -6.35 -17.44 15.13
CA GLY A 315 -6.71 -16.06 14.83
C GLY A 315 -7.12 -15.92 13.37
N ILE A 316 -7.96 -14.92 13.05
CA ILE A 316 -8.12 -14.48 11.66
C ILE A 316 -6.79 -13.80 11.29
N ALA A 317 -5.89 -14.54 10.66
CA ALA A 317 -4.80 -13.95 9.90
C ALA A 317 -5.38 -13.54 8.54
N GLY A 318 -5.88 -12.32 8.44
CA GLY A 318 -6.35 -11.73 7.18
C GLY A 318 -5.16 -11.39 6.29
N ALA A 319 -4.52 -12.39 5.68
CA ALA A 319 -3.50 -12.16 4.68
C ALA A 319 -4.14 -11.67 3.36
N HIS A 320 -4.21 -10.35 3.20
CA HIS A 320 -4.13 -9.56 1.95
C HIS A 320 -4.56 -10.21 0.62
N SER A 321 -5.83 -10.57 0.55
CA SER A 321 -6.55 -10.87 -0.70
C SER A 321 -8.02 -10.50 -0.57
N VAL A 322 -8.32 -9.51 0.28
CA VAL A 322 -9.69 -9.08 0.52
C VAL A 322 -10.10 -8.17 -0.64
N PRO A 323 -11.18 -8.51 -1.36
CA PRO A 323 -11.69 -7.65 -2.43
C PRO A 323 -12.08 -6.27 -1.90
N SER A 324 -11.55 -5.22 -2.53
CA SER A 324 -11.80 -3.82 -2.16
C SER A 324 -12.54 -3.08 -3.28
N ASP A 325 -13.08 -1.93 -2.92
CA ASP A 325 -13.70 -0.97 -3.82
C ASP A 325 -13.19 0.44 -3.56
N TRP A 326 -13.40 1.32 -4.55
CA TRP A 326 -13.21 2.73 -4.37
C TRP A 326 -14.39 3.36 -3.64
N TRP A 327 -14.05 4.13 -2.62
CA TRP A 327 -14.90 5.05 -1.91
C TRP A 327 -14.36 6.46 -2.08
N ARG A 328 -15.24 7.45 -2.01
CA ARG A 328 -14.91 8.87 -2.05
C ARG A 328 -15.29 9.50 -0.71
N ALA A 329 -14.30 10.06 -0.03
CA ALA A 329 -14.47 10.85 1.19
C ALA A 329 -14.48 12.34 0.84
N ASP A 330 -15.57 13.05 1.10
CA ASP A 330 -15.61 14.51 0.96
C ASP A 330 -14.61 15.15 1.92
N VAL A 331 -13.67 15.95 1.41
CA VAL A 331 -12.56 16.50 2.22
C VAL A 331 -13.09 17.35 3.37
N ARG A 332 -14.21 18.06 3.22
CA ARG A 332 -14.70 18.99 4.25
C ARG A 332 -15.44 18.27 5.38
N THR A 333 -16.23 17.27 5.02
CA THR A 333 -17.20 16.64 5.93
C THR A 333 -16.80 15.24 6.37
N GLY A 334 -15.88 14.58 5.65
CA GLY A 334 -15.56 13.17 5.86
C GLY A 334 -16.64 12.21 5.38
N ALA A 335 -17.70 12.71 4.71
CA ALA A 335 -18.78 11.87 4.21
C ALA A 335 -18.25 10.87 3.18
N LEU A 336 -18.40 9.58 3.49
CA LEU A 336 -17.98 8.48 2.63
C LEU A 336 -19.10 8.02 1.70
N GLN A 337 -18.75 7.81 0.44
CA GLN A 337 -19.63 7.21 -0.56
C GLN A 337 -18.87 6.16 -1.37
N ARG A 338 -19.40 4.94 -1.44
CA ARG A 338 -18.89 3.90 -2.35
C ARG A 338 -19.20 4.31 -3.79
N ILE A 339 -18.21 4.24 -4.67
CA ILE A 339 -18.36 4.63 -6.08
C ILE A 339 -18.18 3.45 -7.04
N THR A 340 -17.48 2.38 -6.65
CA THR A 340 -17.33 1.18 -7.49
C THR A 340 -17.83 -0.10 -6.81
N ASP A 341 -18.07 -1.11 -7.63
CA ASP A 341 -18.29 -2.52 -7.24
C ASP A 341 -17.39 -3.43 -8.10
N VAL A 342 -16.09 -3.16 -8.06
CA VAL A 342 -15.03 -3.89 -8.76
C VAL A 342 -14.54 -5.11 -7.99
N GLN A 343 -14.64 -5.09 -6.66
CA GLN A 343 -14.18 -6.19 -5.81
C GLN A 343 -12.73 -6.59 -6.16
N GLY A 344 -11.86 -5.57 -6.29
CA GLY A 344 -10.49 -5.70 -6.76
C GLY A 344 -9.51 -5.87 -5.61
N ILE A 345 -8.55 -6.79 -5.76
CA ILE A 345 -7.39 -6.89 -4.87
C ILE A 345 -6.28 -5.98 -5.37
N GLY A 346 -5.56 -5.33 -4.44
CA GLY A 346 -4.37 -4.52 -4.75
C GLY A 346 -4.70 -3.26 -5.54
N LEU A 347 -5.77 -2.57 -5.16
CA LEU A 347 -6.20 -1.35 -5.83
C LEU A 347 -5.19 -0.21 -5.63
N HIS A 348 -4.64 0.30 -6.72
CA HIS A 348 -3.88 1.55 -6.74
C HIS A 348 -4.45 2.49 -7.78
N GLY A 349 -4.56 3.78 -7.46
CA GLY A 349 -5.29 4.74 -8.27
C GLY A 349 -4.59 6.08 -8.41
N SER A 350 -5.01 6.82 -9.44
CA SER A 350 -4.51 8.15 -9.74
C SER A 350 -5.63 8.96 -10.44
N PRO A 351 -5.76 10.27 -10.20
CA PRO A 351 -6.65 11.09 -10.99
C PRO A 351 -6.17 11.12 -12.45
N LEU A 352 -7.10 10.98 -13.40
CA LEU A 352 -6.78 11.05 -14.83
C LEU A 352 -6.76 12.51 -15.30
N GLY A 353 -5.75 13.26 -14.84
CA GLY A 353 -5.66 14.70 -15.06
C GLY A 353 -6.91 15.44 -14.60
N ALA A 354 -7.28 16.50 -15.32
CA ALA A 354 -8.50 17.29 -15.04
C ALA A 354 -9.77 16.73 -15.73
N SER A 355 -9.75 15.48 -16.21
CA SER A 355 -10.85 14.91 -17.02
C SER A 355 -12.12 14.56 -16.22
N GLY A 356 -12.06 14.62 -14.89
CA GLY A 356 -13.14 14.13 -14.02
C GLY A 356 -13.21 12.60 -13.97
N ARG A 357 -12.13 11.90 -14.31
CA ARG A 357 -11.99 10.44 -14.23
C ARG A 357 -10.92 10.02 -13.24
N ILE A 358 -11.04 8.78 -12.80
CA ILE A 358 -9.98 8.04 -12.11
C ILE A 358 -9.41 6.97 -13.05
N LEU A 359 -8.11 6.73 -12.90
CA LEU A 359 -7.41 5.59 -13.47
C LEU A 359 -6.95 4.72 -12.30
N PHE A 360 -7.22 3.42 -12.36
CA PHE A 360 -6.79 2.52 -11.29
C PHE A 360 -6.45 1.14 -11.80
N ARG A 361 -5.61 0.44 -11.07
CA ARG A 361 -5.24 -0.96 -11.34
C ARG A 361 -5.71 -1.86 -10.22
N SER A 362 -5.96 -3.12 -10.53
CA SER A 362 -6.19 -4.22 -9.58
C SER A 362 -5.49 -5.48 -10.09
N HIS A 363 -5.59 -6.59 -9.35
CA HIS A 363 -5.14 -7.91 -9.84
C HIS A 363 -5.75 -8.33 -11.19
N GLN A 364 -6.87 -7.72 -11.61
CA GLN A 364 -7.53 -8.04 -12.88
C GLN A 364 -6.97 -7.22 -14.05
N GLY A 365 -6.33 -6.07 -13.79
CA GLY A 365 -5.84 -5.19 -14.85
C GLY A 365 -5.97 -3.71 -14.54
N LEU A 366 -5.97 -2.91 -15.61
CA LEU A 366 -6.08 -1.46 -15.61
C LEU A 366 -7.51 -1.03 -15.96
N PHE A 367 -8.06 -0.07 -15.22
CA PHE A 367 -9.43 0.38 -15.32
C PHE A 367 -9.51 1.91 -15.34
N THR A 368 -10.59 2.44 -15.89
CA THR A 368 -10.97 3.83 -15.72
C THR A 368 -12.46 3.94 -15.40
N ALA A 369 -12.83 4.96 -14.64
CA ALA A 369 -14.22 5.33 -14.37
C ALA A 369 -14.32 6.85 -14.24
N GLN A 370 -15.53 7.38 -14.37
CA GLN A 370 -15.84 8.76 -13.96
C GLN A 370 -15.62 8.90 -12.44
N ALA A 371 -15.48 10.13 -11.95
CA ALA A 371 -15.25 10.44 -10.54
C ALA A 371 -16.35 9.90 -9.59
N ASP A 372 -17.57 9.73 -10.10
CA ASP A 372 -18.69 9.12 -9.38
C ASP A 372 -18.74 7.58 -9.51
N GLY A 373 -17.76 7.00 -10.20
CA GLY A 373 -17.64 5.57 -10.49
C GLY A 373 -18.48 5.08 -11.68
N SER A 374 -19.25 5.97 -12.32
CA SER A 374 -19.99 5.63 -13.54
C SER A 374 -19.06 5.43 -14.73
N ALA A 375 -19.59 4.82 -15.81
CA ALA A 375 -18.86 4.50 -17.02
C ALA A 375 -17.53 3.74 -16.76
N LEU A 376 -17.56 2.82 -15.79
CA LEU A 376 -16.45 1.93 -15.49
C LEU A 376 -16.08 1.08 -16.70
N GLN A 377 -14.79 1.09 -17.05
CA GLN A 377 -14.22 0.39 -18.19
C GLN A 377 -12.96 -0.37 -17.76
N HIS A 378 -12.86 -1.63 -18.18
CA HIS A 378 -11.66 -2.45 -18.03
C HIS A 378 -10.79 -2.25 -19.28
N LEU A 379 -9.66 -1.57 -19.16
CA LEU A 379 -8.82 -1.14 -20.27
C LEU A 379 -7.88 -2.24 -20.76
N LEU A 380 -7.27 -2.97 -19.84
CA LEU A 380 -6.25 -3.96 -20.16
C LEU A 380 -6.15 -4.98 -19.04
N ALA A 381 -6.21 -6.27 -19.37
CA ALA A 381 -5.85 -7.31 -18.42
C ALA A 381 -4.34 -7.26 -18.16
N LEU A 382 -3.95 -7.16 -16.89
CA LEU A 382 -2.55 -7.01 -16.53
C LEU A 382 -2.29 -7.52 -15.12
N GLU A 383 -1.35 -8.45 -15.00
CA GLU A 383 -0.79 -8.86 -13.71
C GLU A 383 0.28 -7.81 -13.32
N ALA A 384 -0.17 -6.72 -12.69
CA ALA A 384 0.72 -5.72 -12.10
C ALA A 384 0.41 -5.56 -10.63
N LEU A 385 1.46 -5.74 -9.82
CA LEU A 385 1.49 -5.50 -8.38
C LEU A 385 2.54 -4.43 -8.07
N GLY A 386 2.11 -3.17 -7.86
CA GLY A 386 2.96 -2.02 -7.55
C GLY A 386 2.25 -0.65 -7.65
N SER A 387 2.96 0.43 -7.92
CA SER A 387 2.36 1.76 -8.03
C SER A 387 1.63 1.97 -9.36
N LEU A 388 0.72 2.94 -9.38
CA LEU A 388 0.13 3.51 -10.59
C LEU A 388 0.18 5.04 -10.51
N GLN A 389 0.60 5.67 -11.59
CA GLN A 389 0.52 7.12 -11.74
C GLN A 389 0.09 7.46 -13.16
N TRP A 390 -0.89 8.35 -13.30
CA TRP A 390 -1.15 9.00 -14.59
C TRP A 390 -0.20 10.18 -14.79
N PHE A 391 0.30 10.35 -16.01
CA PHE A 391 1.08 11.52 -16.43
C PHE A 391 0.65 11.99 -17.82
N PRO A 392 0.73 13.31 -18.12
CA PRO A 392 0.19 13.91 -19.34
C PRO A 392 0.92 13.52 -20.63
#